data_AF-A0A0A1WYJ6-F1
#
_entry.id   AF-A0A0A1WYJ6-F1
#
_cell.length_a   1.000
_cell.length_b   1.000
_cell.length_c   1.000
_cell.angle_alpha   90.00
_cell.angle_beta   90.00
_cell.angle_gamma   90.00
#
_symmetry.space_group_name_H-M   'P 1'
#
loop_
_entity.id
_entity.type
_entity.pdbx_description
1 polymer ?
#
loop_
_entity_poly.entity_id
_entity_poly.type
_entity_poly.pdbx_seq_one_letter_code
_entity_poly.pdbx_strand_id
1 'polypeptide(L)'
;MLSKEYLDSWNELCAECKMVESDLANPTKEWLTKVLVSYLRMFGYRVETPCSEEGSREKRIFLIKLVRYIDHIYKISDKSFTFTYYDLLKPTTKKTSHMLGILLNYLYYMNMFKTNVFKMATDRLAERQELVDQIKYTIEENRKRHNKAEKMHEELAYLSNQIPLQKNLLKSVNSELNKREGELQQISCGIKDLTTKVDELKGQIRNLKRLIVPEDEGLELQKQLVKIQENIAVYESQTRNAENNLKTHISDNNRLQEILKQVETAKEILTSDFVDGFNNALKSNLNAETKVASCEKEMAQLTQTNIQHQKTLESLQEKTKIEQQQYDEEKQKRHMSIMAKNKECDVLAAKADKIKTEVGAVENSINEQQDIYSFIQHNIDILMEKYK
;
A
#
# COMPACT_ATOMS: atom_id res chain seq x y z
N MET A 1 -106.97 53.67 -81.14
CA MET A 1 -105.74 54.39 -80.73
C MET A 1 -105.23 53.72 -79.46
N LEU A 2 -103.91 53.60 -79.28
CA LEU A 2 -103.36 53.22 -77.97
C LEU A 2 -103.77 54.30 -76.96
N SER A 3 -104.24 53.93 -75.77
CA SER A 3 -104.59 54.92 -74.74
C SER A 3 -103.31 55.59 -74.20
N LYS A 4 -103.46 56.76 -73.59
CA LYS A 4 -102.36 57.49 -72.94
C LYS A 4 -101.57 56.60 -71.97
N GLU A 5 -102.28 55.71 -71.26
CA GLU A 5 -101.69 54.72 -70.34
C GLU A 5 -100.69 53.78 -71.05
N TYR A 6 -100.96 53.33 -72.28
CA TYR A 6 -100.03 52.48 -73.03
C TYR A 6 -98.74 53.21 -73.41
N LEU A 7 -98.82 54.51 -73.73
CA LEU A 7 -97.65 55.33 -74.04
C LEU A 7 -96.78 55.54 -72.79
N ASP A 8 -97.42 55.81 -71.65
CA ASP A 8 -96.72 55.98 -70.37
C ASP A 8 -96.04 54.67 -69.95
N SER A 9 -96.71 53.52 -70.07
CA SER A 9 -96.14 52.19 -69.82
C SER A 9 -94.95 51.86 -70.74
N TRP A 10 -95.03 52.20 -72.03
CA TRP A 10 -93.91 52.05 -72.96
C TRP A 10 -92.72 52.92 -72.55
N ASN A 11 -92.98 54.17 -72.17
CA ASN A 11 -91.95 55.14 -71.80
C ASN A 11 -91.28 54.83 -70.46
N GLU A 12 -92.01 54.21 -69.53
CA GLU A 12 -91.46 53.71 -68.27
C GLU A 12 -90.47 52.56 -68.50
N LEU A 13 -90.82 51.61 -69.37
CA LEU A 13 -89.98 50.46 -69.66
C LEU A 13 -88.82 50.77 -70.63
N CYS A 14 -89.04 51.67 -71.59
CA CYS A 14 -88.10 51.97 -72.67
C CYS A 14 -87.50 53.39 -72.55
N ALA A 15 -86.56 53.56 -71.62
CA ALA A 15 -85.90 54.85 -71.38
C ALA A 15 -85.12 55.40 -72.60
N GLU A 16 -84.60 54.52 -73.47
CA GLU A 16 -83.80 54.91 -74.65
C GLU A 16 -84.62 55.54 -75.79
N CYS A 17 -85.93 55.29 -75.82
CA CYS A 17 -86.80 55.75 -76.90
C CYS A 17 -88.18 56.13 -76.36
N LYS A 18 -88.34 57.40 -75.98
CA LYS A 18 -89.63 57.94 -75.56
C LYS A 18 -90.55 58.12 -76.76
N MET A 19 -91.75 57.58 -76.66
CA MET A 19 -92.83 57.67 -77.64
C MET A 19 -93.79 58.80 -77.23
N VAL A 20 -94.15 59.65 -78.17
CA VAL A 20 -95.21 60.67 -78.00
C VAL A 20 -96.39 60.39 -78.91
N GLU A 21 -97.55 60.96 -78.60
CA GLU A 21 -98.81 60.72 -79.32
C GLU A 21 -98.72 61.11 -80.81
N SER A 22 -97.97 62.16 -81.14
CA SER A 22 -97.73 62.59 -82.52
C SER A 22 -96.99 61.54 -83.36
N ASP A 23 -96.08 60.79 -82.75
CA ASP A 23 -95.32 59.75 -83.44
C ASP A 23 -96.21 58.55 -83.79
N LEU A 24 -97.17 58.23 -82.93
CA LEU A 24 -98.15 57.17 -83.20
C LEU A 24 -99.20 57.61 -84.21
N ALA A 25 -99.59 58.89 -84.20
CA ALA A 25 -100.54 59.42 -85.16
C ALA A 25 -100.01 59.30 -86.59
N ASN A 26 -98.72 59.60 -86.79
CA ASN A 26 -98.03 59.54 -88.08
C ASN A 26 -96.68 58.81 -87.96
N PRO A 27 -96.68 57.46 -87.87
CA PRO A 27 -95.45 56.72 -87.65
C PRO A 27 -94.50 56.85 -88.86
N THR A 28 -93.22 57.07 -88.61
CA THR A 28 -92.17 57.06 -89.63
C THR A 28 -91.35 55.78 -89.54
N LYS A 29 -90.70 55.40 -90.65
CA LYS A 29 -89.82 54.23 -90.71
C LYS A 29 -88.66 54.37 -89.72
N GLU A 30 -88.05 55.54 -89.65
CA GLU A 30 -86.89 55.85 -88.80
C GLU A 30 -87.27 55.72 -87.33
N TRP A 31 -88.41 56.29 -86.95
CA TRP A 31 -88.93 56.20 -85.60
C TRP A 31 -89.27 54.76 -85.22
N LEU A 32 -90.03 54.04 -86.05
CA LEU A 32 -90.43 52.67 -85.76
C LEU A 32 -89.21 51.74 -85.66
N THR A 33 -88.21 51.94 -86.52
CA THR A 33 -86.94 51.20 -86.45
C THR A 33 -86.26 51.43 -85.11
N LYS A 34 -86.19 52.68 -84.63
CA LYS A 34 -85.60 53.02 -83.33
C LYS A 34 -86.33 52.34 -82.17
N VAL A 35 -87.67 52.40 -82.16
CA VAL A 35 -88.52 51.76 -81.14
C VAL A 35 -88.27 50.25 -81.10
N LEU A 36 -88.25 49.58 -82.25
CA LEU A 36 -88.06 48.13 -82.34
C LEU A 36 -86.64 47.69 -81.94
N VAL A 37 -85.62 48.50 -82.23
CA VAL A 37 -84.25 48.24 -81.78
C VAL A 37 -84.14 48.36 -80.27
N SER A 38 -84.69 49.43 -79.68
CA SER A 38 -84.72 49.61 -78.22
C SER A 38 -85.51 48.47 -77.55
N TYR A 39 -86.60 48.02 -78.17
CA TYR A 39 -87.36 46.87 -77.70
C TYR A 39 -86.51 45.60 -77.57
N LEU A 40 -85.75 45.23 -78.61
CA LEU A 40 -84.90 44.04 -78.56
C LEU A 40 -83.78 44.16 -77.52
N ARG A 41 -83.21 45.35 -77.33
CA ARG A 41 -82.19 45.59 -76.29
C ARG A 41 -82.72 45.34 -74.89
N MET A 42 -84.00 45.58 -74.62
CA MET A 42 -84.60 45.27 -73.31
C MET A 42 -84.61 43.76 -72.98
N PHE A 43 -84.53 42.89 -73.98
CA PHE A 43 -84.36 41.45 -73.76
C PHE A 43 -82.90 41.03 -73.57
N GLY A 44 -81.94 41.96 -73.70
CA GLY A 44 -80.50 41.70 -73.63
C GLY A 44 -79.85 41.40 -74.99
N TYR A 45 -80.57 41.57 -76.11
CA TYR A 45 -79.98 41.42 -77.44
C TYR A 45 -79.07 42.61 -77.76
N ARG A 46 -77.84 42.34 -78.20
CA ARG A 46 -76.93 43.36 -78.73
C ARG A 46 -77.30 43.68 -80.17
N VAL A 47 -78.13 44.71 -80.36
CA VAL A 47 -78.57 45.17 -81.69
C VAL A 47 -77.85 46.48 -82.04
N GLU A 48 -76.97 46.42 -83.03
CA GLU A 48 -76.21 47.55 -83.56
C GLU A 48 -76.80 48.04 -84.88
N THR A 49 -77.13 49.33 -84.95
CA THR A 49 -77.64 49.96 -86.17
C THR A 49 -76.47 50.30 -87.09
N PRO A 50 -76.46 49.84 -88.36
CA PRO A 50 -75.35 50.13 -89.28
C PRO A 50 -75.27 51.63 -89.63
N CYS A 51 -74.06 52.17 -89.69
CA CYS A 51 -73.77 53.58 -90.05
C CYS A 51 -73.89 53.88 -91.56
N SER A 52 -74.21 52.88 -92.38
CA SER A 52 -74.20 52.94 -93.84
C SER A 52 -75.31 53.83 -94.41
N GLU A 53 -75.08 54.40 -95.60
CA GLU A 53 -76.01 55.32 -96.28
C GLU A 53 -77.43 54.75 -96.46
N GLU A 54 -78.42 55.64 -96.56
CA GLU A 54 -79.82 55.29 -96.78
C GLU A 54 -79.97 54.53 -98.11
N GLY A 55 -80.55 53.32 -98.07
CA GLY A 55 -80.72 52.46 -99.24
C GLY A 55 -79.59 51.43 -99.48
N SER A 56 -78.50 51.49 -98.72
CA SER A 56 -77.40 50.52 -98.78
C SER A 56 -77.86 49.08 -98.52
N ARG A 57 -77.13 48.11 -99.10
CA ARG A 57 -77.41 46.67 -98.93
C ARG A 57 -77.36 46.25 -97.47
N GLU A 58 -76.40 46.78 -96.70
CA GLU A 58 -76.21 46.49 -95.28
C GLU A 58 -77.40 46.95 -94.44
N LYS A 59 -77.86 48.20 -94.65
CA LYS A 59 -79.04 48.73 -93.96
C LYS A 59 -80.30 47.94 -94.31
N ARG A 60 -80.46 47.52 -95.56
CA ARG A 60 -81.58 46.65 -95.99
C ARG A 60 -81.57 45.31 -95.27
N ILE A 61 -80.41 44.64 -95.19
CA ILE A 61 -80.26 43.36 -94.50
C ILE A 61 -80.56 43.52 -93.00
N PHE A 62 -80.07 44.60 -92.38
CA PHE A 62 -80.37 44.92 -90.99
C PHE A 62 -81.88 45.04 -90.74
N LEU A 63 -82.58 45.85 -91.55
CA LEU A 63 -84.03 46.05 -91.40
C LEU A 63 -84.81 44.75 -91.64
N ILE A 64 -84.40 43.92 -92.60
CA ILE A 64 -85.01 42.59 -92.81
C ILE A 64 -84.82 41.70 -91.57
N LYS A 65 -83.63 41.66 -90.98
CA LYS A 65 -83.37 40.90 -89.75
C LYS A 65 -84.20 41.42 -88.59
N LEU A 66 -84.26 42.75 -88.40
CA LEU A 66 -85.07 43.40 -87.37
C LEU A 66 -86.53 42.99 -87.48
N VAL A 67 -87.10 43.09 -88.68
CA VAL A 67 -88.49 42.66 -88.96
C VAL A 67 -88.69 41.19 -88.62
N ARG A 68 -87.76 40.29 -88.99
CA ARG A 68 -87.87 38.87 -88.67
C ARG A 68 -87.84 38.58 -87.17
N TYR A 69 -86.99 39.28 -86.41
CA TYR A 69 -86.95 39.14 -84.96
C TYR A 69 -88.25 39.62 -84.31
N ILE A 70 -88.75 40.77 -84.74
CA ILE A 70 -90.00 41.33 -84.24
C ILE A 70 -91.17 40.44 -84.62
N ASP A 71 -91.29 40.00 -85.87
CA ASP A 71 -92.33 39.07 -86.32
C ASP A 71 -92.28 37.74 -85.56
N HIS A 72 -91.09 37.23 -85.24
CA HIS A 72 -90.96 36.03 -84.41
C HIS A 72 -91.52 36.25 -83.00
N ILE A 73 -91.12 37.32 -82.32
CA ILE A 73 -91.64 37.65 -80.98
C ILE A 73 -93.15 37.91 -81.03
N TYR A 74 -93.59 38.61 -82.06
CA TYR A 74 -94.98 38.93 -82.30
C TYR A 74 -95.85 37.67 -82.45
N LYS A 75 -95.34 36.65 -83.16
CA LYS A 75 -95.98 35.34 -83.34
C LYS A 75 -95.98 34.46 -82.09
N ILE A 76 -95.15 34.74 -81.09
CA ILE A 76 -95.24 34.07 -79.77
C ILE A 76 -96.55 34.49 -79.10
N SER A 77 -96.93 35.76 -79.23
CA SER A 77 -98.16 36.31 -78.65
C SER A 77 -99.39 36.07 -79.51
N ASP A 78 -99.30 36.25 -80.84
CA ASP A 78 -100.40 36.03 -81.77
C ASP A 78 -99.92 35.52 -83.14
N LYS A 79 -100.24 34.26 -83.46
CA LYS A 79 -99.82 33.60 -84.71
C LYS A 79 -100.58 34.08 -85.95
N SER A 80 -101.73 34.74 -85.77
CA SER A 80 -102.63 35.14 -86.87
C SER A 80 -102.15 36.40 -87.60
N PHE A 81 -101.30 37.20 -86.96
CA PHE A 81 -100.76 38.42 -87.55
C PHE A 81 -99.32 38.26 -88.00
N THR A 82 -98.96 38.98 -89.07
CA THR A 82 -97.61 39.01 -89.62
C THR A 82 -97.09 40.44 -89.73
N PHE A 83 -95.88 40.67 -89.22
CA PHE A 83 -95.15 41.90 -89.41
C PHE A 83 -94.12 41.71 -90.52
N THR A 84 -94.32 42.40 -91.63
CA THR A 84 -93.51 42.23 -92.84
C THR A 84 -92.59 43.42 -93.06
N TYR A 85 -91.65 43.26 -93.97
CA TYR A 85 -90.72 44.34 -94.33
C TYR A 85 -91.44 45.58 -94.85
N TYR A 86 -92.57 45.40 -95.53
CA TYR A 86 -93.40 46.50 -96.00
C TYR A 86 -94.02 47.31 -94.86
N ASP A 87 -94.44 46.64 -93.78
CA ASP A 87 -95.05 47.31 -92.62
C ASP A 87 -94.05 48.20 -91.87
N LEU A 88 -92.76 47.89 -91.95
CA LEU A 88 -91.70 48.76 -91.43
C LEU A 88 -91.40 49.94 -92.36
N LEU A 89 -91.42 49.73 -93.69
CA LEU A 89 -91.15 50.80 -94.67
C LEU A 89 -92.29 51.80 -94.79
N LYS A 90 -93.54 51.34 -94.69
CA LYS A 90 -94.75 52.14 -94.77
C LYS A 90 -95.64 51.84 -93.56
N PRO A 91 -95.24 52.29 -92.36
CA PRO A 91 -96.00 52.02 -91.15
C PRO A 91 -97.37 52.69 -91.22
N THR A 92 -98.39 51.98 -90.74
CA THR A 92 -99.76 52.51 -90.64
C THR A 92 -100.15 52.64 -89.18
N THR A 93 -100.81 53.73 -88.82
CA THR A 93 -101.20 54.05 -87.44
C THR A 93 -101.89 52.88 -86.74
N LYS A 94 -102.84 52.21 -87.42
CA LYS A 94 -103.60 51.08 -86.86
C LYS A 94 -102.72 49.86 -86.60
N LYS A 95 -101.92 49.43 -87.58
CA LYS A 95 -101.11 48.21 -87.48
C LYS A 95 -99.94 48.40 -86.53
N THR A 96 -99.28 49.56 -86.57
CA THR A 96 -98.17 49.91 -85.67
C THR A 96 -98.64 49.98 -84.23
N SER A 97 -99.77 50.64 -83.97
CA SER A 97 -100.34 50.72 -82.61
C SER A 97 -100.70 49.35 -82.05
N HIS A 98 -101.34 48.51 -82.85
CA HIS A 98 -101.69 47.15 -82.44
C HIS A 98 -100.44 46.31 -82.16
N MET A 99 -99.43 46.41 -83.04
CA MET A 99 -98.18 45.67 -82.89
C MET A 99 -97.48 46.02 -81.58
N LEU A 100 -97.32 47.32 -81.32
CA LEU A 100 -96.66 47.80 -80.11
C LEU A 100 -97.46 47.43 -78.84
N GLY A 101 -98.79 47.39 -78.89
CA GLY A 101 -99.59 46.91 -77.75
C GLY A 101 -99.25 45.46 -77.36
N ILE A 102 -99.17 44.56 -78.35
CA ILE A 102 -98.84 43.15 -78.11
C ILE A 102 -97.38 42.97 -77.67
N LEU A 103 -96.44 43.71 -78.27
CA LEU A 103 -95.02 43.65 -77.88
C LEU A 103 -94.81 44.11 -76.45
N LEU A 104 -95.53 45.14 -75.99
CA LEU A 104 -95.52 45.62 -74.61
C LEU A 104 -96.00 44.54 -73.63
N ASN A 105 -97.12 43.89 -73.95
CA ASN A 105 -97.67 42.82 -73.11
C ASN A 105 -96.68 41.66 -72.96
N TYR A 106 -96.01 41.28 -74.05
CA TYR A 106 -94.97 40.24 -74.00
C TYR A 106 -93.77 40.66 -73.14
N LEU A 107 -93.36 41.93 -73.20
CA LEU A 107 -92.29 42.45 -72.37
C LEU A 107 -92.63 42.42 -70.88
N TYR A 108 -93.86 42.83 -70.50
CA TYR A 108 -94.33 42.72 -69.13
C TYR A 108 -94.34 41.27 -68.63
N TYR A 109 -94.85 40.34 -69.45
CA TYR A 109 -94.81 38.91 -69.13
C TYR A 109 -93.38 38.42 -68.87
N MET A 110 -92.44 38.75 -69.75
CA MET A 110 -91.06 38.32 -69.62
C MET A 110 -90.35 38.94 -68.41
N ASN A 111 -90.65 40.19 -68.06
CA ASN A 111 -90.12 40.81 -66.84
C ASN A 111 -90.67 40.15 -65.57
N MET A 112 -91.97 39.83 -65.53
CA MET A 112 -92.56 39.07 -64.42
C MET A 112 -91.94 37.66 -64.32
N PHE A 113 -91.76 36.98 -65.45
CA PHE A 113 -91.16 35.65 -65.51
C PHE A 113 -89.70 35.64 -65.04
N LYS A 114 -88.89 36.63 -65.45
CA LYS A 114 -87.51 36.81 -64.95
C LYS A 114 -87.48 36.97 -63.44
N THR A 115 -88.33 37.83 -62.89
CA THR A 115 -88.35 38.12 -61.45
C THR A 115 -88.86 36.94 -60.62
N ASN A 116 -89.90 36.24 -61.08
CA ASN A 116 -90.52 35.19 -60.29
C ASN A 116 -89.88 33.82 -60.52
N VAL A 117 -89.58 33.46 -61.77
CA VAL A 117 -89.11 32.10 -62.09
C VAL A 117 -87.59 32.02 -62.09
N PHE A 118 -86.90 32.93 -62.80
CA PHE A 118 -85.44 32.87 -62.84
C PHE A 118 -84.78 33.23 -61.52
N LYS A 119 -85.33 34.20 -60.77
CA LYS A 119 -84.82 34.49 -59.42
C LYS A 119 -84.95 33.27 -58.51
N MET A 120 -86.11 32.63 -58.44
CA MET A 120 -86.31 31.43 -57.63
C MET A 120 -85.36 30.30 -58.03
N ALA A 121 -85.16 30.06 -59.34
CA ALA A 121 -84.22 29.06 -59.81
C ALA A 121 -82.77 29.40 -59.43
N THR A 122 -82.39 30.68 -59.51
CA THR A 122 -81.06 31.17 -59.13
C THR A 122 -80.82 31.02 -57.63
N ASP A 123 -81.79 31.40 -56.81
CA ASP A 123 -81.72 31.26 -55.35
C ASP A 123 -81.59 29.79 -54.94
N ARG A 124 -82.34 28.88 -55.58
CA ARG A 124 -82.23 27.43 -55.36
C ARG A 124 -80.89 26.85 -55.79
N LEU A 125 -80.30 27.36 -56.87
CA LEU A 125 -78.96 26.97 -57.29
C LEU A 125 -77.89 27.44 -56.30
N ALA A 126 -78.03 28.65 -55.75
CA ALA A 126 -77.14 29.16 -54.72
C ALA A 126 -77.23 28.33 -53.43
N GLU A 127 -78.45 28.04 -52.95
CA GLU A 127 -78.69 27.18 -51.77
C GLU A 127 -78.07 25.79 -51.95
N ARG A 128 -78.27 25.17 -53.12
CA ARG A 128 -77.66 23.88 -53.44
C ARG A 128 -76.12 23.96 -53.40
N GLN A 129 -75.54 25.04 -53.92
CA GLN A 129 -74.08 25.20 -53.95
C GLN A 129 -73.53 25.32 -52.52
N GLU A 130 -74.19 26.11 -51.66
CA GLU A 130 -73.82 26.25 -50.25
C GLU A 130 -73.88 24.91 -49.51
N LEU A 131 -74.96 24.14 -49.69
CA LEU A 131 -75.10 22.81 -49.09
C LEU A 131 -74.01 21.83 -49.56
N VAL A 132 -73.66 21.87 -50.85
CA VAL A 132 -72.56 21.04 -51.39
C VAL A 132 -71.22 21.40 -50.74
N ASP A 133 -70.96 22.69 -50.53
CA ASP A 133 -69.71 23.14 -49.92
C ASP A 133 -69.66 22.79 -48.42
N GLN A 134 -70.79 22.88 -47.71
CA GLN A 134 -70.91 22.40 -46.32
C GLN A 134 -70.66 20.89 -46.22
N ILE A 135 -71.26 20.09 -47.11
CA ILE A 135 -71.05 18.63 -47.14
C ILE A 135 -69.56 18.30 -47.36
N LYS A 136 -68.91 18.96 -48.32
CA LYS A 136 -67.47 18.75 -48.57
C LYS A 136 -66.63 19.08 -47.35
N TYR A 137 -66.92 20.19 -46.67
CA TYR A 137 -66.24 20.57 -45.44
C TYR A 137 -66.40 19.50 -44.35
N THR A 138 -67.63 19.06 -44.09
CA THR A 138 -67.92 18.04 -43.08
C THR A 138 -67.26 16.69 -43.39
N ILE A 139 -67.22 16.27 -44.66
CA ILE A 139 -66.52 15.05 -45.08
C ILE A 139 -65.03 15.13 -44.73
N GLU A 140 -64.38 16.25 -45.06
CA GLU A 140 -62.95 16.42 -44.79
C GLU A 140 -62.66 16.50 -43.27
N GLU A 141 -63.51 17.17 -42.51
CA GLU A 141 -63.40 17.21 -41.05
C GLU A 141 -63.55 15.81 -40.43
N ASN A 142 -64.54 15.04 -40.87
CA ASN A 142 -64.74 13.66 -40.41
C ASN A 142 -63.57 12.75 -40.79
N ARG A 143 -62.98 12.92 -41.98
CA ARG A 143 -61.77 12.19 -42.38
C ARG A 143 -60.60 12.49 -41.43
N LYS A 144 -60.39 13.75 -41.05
CA LYS A 144 -59.35 14.14 -40.08
C LYS A 144 -59.59 13.52 -38.71
N ARG A 145 -60.85 13.54 -38.23
CA ARG A 145 -61.23 12.91 -36.95
C ARG A 145 -61.00 11.40 -36.99
N HIS A 146 -61.35 10.73 -38.09
CA HIS A 146 -61.15 9.30 -38.28
C HIS A 146 -59.66 8.93 -38.24
N ASN A 147 -58.81 9.62 -39.01
CA ASN A 147 -57.36 9.40 -38.99
C ASN A 147 -56.76 9.61 -37.59
N LYS A 148 -57.26 10.59 -36.82
CA LYS A 148 -56.82 10.81 -35.44
C LYS A 148 -57.24 9.65 -34.53
N ALA A 149 -58.46 9.15 -34.68
CA ALA A 149 -58.96 8.02 -33.92
C ALA A 149 -58.18 6.73 -34.22
N GLU A 150 -57.83 6.48 -35.49
CA GLU A 150 -56.98 5.34 -35.89
C GLU A 150 -55.61 5.39 -35.22
N LYS A 151 -54.92 6.55 -35.28
CA LYS A 151 -53.63 6.73 -34.59
C LYS A 151 -53.71 6.48 -33.09
N MET A 152 -54.75 7.01 -32.43
CA MET A 152 -54.98 6.75 -31.01
C MET A 152 -55.25 5.26 -30.75
N HIS A 153 -55.92 4.56 -31.65
CA HIS A 153 -56.17 3.13 -31.53
C HIS A 153 -54.88 2.31 -31.68
N GLU A 154 -54.01 2.68 -32.62
CA GLU A 154 -52.67 2.07 -32.78
C GLU A 154 -51.81 2.27 -31.51
N GLU A 155 -51.79 3.49 -30.95
CA GLU A 155 -51.08 3.78 -29.70
C GLU A 155 -51.64 2.99 -28.52
N LEU A 156 -52.97 2.90 -28.41
CA LEU A 156 -53.63 2.08 -27.38
C LEU A 156 -53.29 0.60 -27.53
N ALA A 157 -53.28 0.07 -28.75
CA ALA A 157 -52.90 -1.32 -29.01
C ALA A 157 -51.43 -1.57 -28.63
N TYR A 158 -50.53 -0.64 -28.98
CA TYR A 158 -49.12 -0.71 -28.59
C TYR A 158 -48.95 -0.73 -27.08
N LEU A 159 -49.56 0.22 -26.37
CA LEU A 159 -49.49 0.29 -24.91
C LEU A 159 -50.14 -0.93 -24.23
N SER A 160 -51.26 -1.40 -24.77
CA SER A 160 -51.96 -2.60 -24.30
C SER A 160 -51.06 -3.84 -24.38
N ASN A 161 -50.20 -3.93 -25.39
CA ASN A 161 -49.21 -5.01 -25.53
C ASN A 161 -47.98 -4.82 -24.62
N GLN A 162 -47.57 -3.57 -24.36
CA GLN A 162 -46.41 -3.27 -23.50
C GLN A 162 -46.67 -3.48 -22.01
N ILE A 163 -47.87 -3.17 -21.52
CA ILE A 163 -48.23 -3.28 -20.10
C ILE A 163 -48.02 -4.71 -19.55
N PRO A 164 -48.48 -5.79 -20.22
CA PRO A 164 -48.22 -7.15 -19.78
C PRO A 164 -46.73 -7.51 -19.73
N LEU A 165 -45.94 -7.05 -20.71
CA LEU A 165 -44.49 -7.30 -20.75
C LEU A 165 -43.80 -6.66 -19.55
N GLN A 166 -44.11 -5.39 -19.26
CA GLN A 166 -43.57 -4.69 -18.10
C GLN A 166 -44.03 -5.33 -16.78
N LYS A 167 -45.30 -5.76 -16.70
CA LYS A 167 -45.83 -6.46 -15.52
C LYS A 167 -45.12 -7.80 -15.28
N ASN A 168 -44.79 -8.53 -16.33
CA ASN A 168 -44.04 -9.78 -16.23
C ASN A 168 -42.57 -9.53 -15.83
N LEU A 169 -41.93 -8.49 -16.39
CA LEU A 169 -40.60 -8.08 -15.97
C LEU A 169 -40.57 -7.71 -14.49
N LEU A 170 -41.55 -6.93 -14.02
CA LEU A 170 -41.68 -6.55 -12.61
C LEU A 170 -41.82 -7.79 -11.71
N LYS A 171 -42.64 -8.78 -12.11
CA LYS A 171 -42.76 -10.05 -11.37
C LYS A 171 -41.43 -10.80 -11.29
N SER A 172 -40.68 -10.84 -12.39
CA SER A 172 -39.36 -11.49 -12.44
C SER A 172 -38.38 -10.81 -11.49
N VAL A 173 -38.26 -9.49 -11.58
CA VAL A 173 -37.37 -8.69 -10.71
C VAL A 173 -37.76 -8.85 -9.24
N ASN A 174 -39.06 -8.83 -8.92
CA ASN A 174 -39.52 -8.99 -7.55
C ASN A 174 -39.22 -10.40 -7.00
N SER A 175 -39.28 -11.43 -7.86
CA SER A 175 -38.90 -12.80 -7.48
C SER A 175 -37.40 -12.90 -7.20
N GLU A 176 -36.57 -12.24 -8.00
CA GLU A 176 -35.12 -12.18 -7.78
C GLU A 176 -34.76 -11.40 -6.52
N LEU A 177 -35.45 -10.28 -6.26
CA LEU A 177 -35.31 -9.51 -5.03
C LEU A 177 -35.59 -10.37 -3.79
N ASN A 178 -36.73 -11.07 -3.77
CA ASN A 178 -37.10 -11.96 -2.67
C ASN A 178 -36.07 -13.07 -2.46
N LYS A 179 -35.51 -13.63 -3.55
CA LYS A 179 -34.44 -14.62 -3.46
C LYS A 179 -33.19 -14.04 -2.80
N ARG A 180 -32.75 -12.85 -3.23
CA ARG A 180 -31.59 -12.15 -2.65
C ARG A 180 -31.80 -11.78 -1.19
N GLU A 181 -33.02 -11.39 -0.82
CA GLU A 181 -33.36 -11.10 0.57
C GLU A 181 -33.28 -12.37 1.44
N GLY A 182 -33.74 -13.52 0.94
CA GLY A 182 -33.53 -14.82 1.60
C GLY A 182 -32.05 -15.18 1.76
N GLU A 183 -31.23 -14.99 0.71
CA GLU A 183 -29.77 -15.19 0.78
C GLU A 183 -29.13 -14.29 1.84
N LEU A 184 -29.51 -13.00 1.91
CA LEU A 184 -29.02 -12.05 2.91
C LEU A 184 -29.40 -12.47 4.34
N GLN A 185 -30.63 -12.94 4.54
CA GLN A 185 -31.06 -13.44 5.85
C GLN A 185 -30.23 -14.66 6.27
N GLN A 186 -29.97 -15.60 5.36
CA GLN A 186 -29.14 -16.77 5.64
C GLN A 186 -27.71 -16.39 6.00
N ILE A 187 -27.10 -15.45 5.26
CA ILE A 187 -25.76 -14.93 5.57
C ILE A 187 -25.77 -14.23 6.93
N SER A 188 -26.79 -13.43 7.24
CA SER A 188 -26.93 -12.76 8.53
C SER A 188 -27.00 -13.75 9.71
N CYS A 189 -27.76 -14.84 9.56
CA CYS A 189 -27.77 -15.94 10.52
C CYS A 189 -26.38 -16.57 10.67
N GLY A 190 -25.70 -16.87 9.55
CA GLY A 190 -24.34 -17.42 9.59
C GLY A 190 -23.33 -16.50 10.29
N ILE A 191 -23.43 -15.18 10.10
CA ILE A 191 -22.60 -14.21 10.82
C ILE A 191 -22.88 -14.24 12.32
N LYS A 192 -24.15 -14.31 12.74
CA LYS A 192 -24.51 -14.42 14.16
C LYS A 192 -23.92 -15.69 14.78
N ASP A 193 -24.05 -16.83 14.12
CA ASP A 193 -23.52 -18.10 14.60
C ASP A 193 -21.99 -18.07 14.73
N LEU A 194 -21.30 -17.52 13.74
CA LEU A 194 -19.84 -17.33 13.78
C LEU A 194 -19.43 -16.38 14.90
N THR A 195 -20.20 -15.32 15.14
CA THR A 195 -19.95 -14.36 16.23
C THR A 195 -20.05 -15.06 17.58
N THR A 196 -21.11 -15.83 17.80
CA THR A 196 -21.28 -16.64 19.02
C THR A 196 -20.11 -17.61 19.20
N LYS A 197 -19.68 -18.29 18.14
CA LYS A 197 -18.54 -19.22 18.21
C LYS A 197 -17.22 -18.53 18.53
N VAL A 198 -17.00 -17.33 18.00
CA VAL A 198 -15.82 -16.52 18.34
C VAL A 198 -15.84 -16.14 19.83
N ASP A 199 -17.00 -15.76 20.37
CA ASP A 199 -17.12 -15.41 21.78
C ASP A 199 -16.93 -16.62 22.71
N GLU A 200 -17.44 -17.79 22.32
CA GLU A 200 -17.16 -19.06 23.00
C GLU A 200 -15.66 -19.38 23.02
N LEU A 201 -14.98 -19.30 21.86
CA LEU A 201 -13.54 -19.54 21.75
C LEU A 201 -12.73 -18.53 22.58
N LYS A 202 -13.11 -17.25 22.59
CA LYS A 202 -12.50 -16.25 23.49
C LYS A 202 -12.70 -16.63 24.96
N GLY A 203 -13.86 -17.16 25.32
CA GLY A 203 -14.14 -17.73 26.64
C GLY A 203 -13.19 -18.87 26.98
N GLN A 204 -13.05 -19.85 26.08
CA GLN A 204 -12.13 -20.97 26.24
C GLN A 204 -10.68 -20.51 26.39
N ILE A 205 -10.22 -19.56 25.57
CA ILE A 205 -8.87 -18.98 25.68
C ILE A 205 -8.66 -18.33 27.05
N ARG A 206 -9.63 -17.57 27.57
CA ARG A 206 -9.53 -16.99 28.92
C ARG A 206 -9.42 -18.06 30.00
N ASN A 207 -10.18 -19.14 29.88
CA ASN A 207 -10.12 -20.26 30.82
C ASN A 207 -8.77 -20.98 30.75
N LEU A 208 -8.27 -21.26 29.55
CA LEU A 208 -6.95 -21.87 29.35
C LEU A 208 -5.83 -20.98 29.89
N LYS A 209 -5.88 -19.66 29.65
CA LYS A 209 -4.93 -18.71 30.22
C LYS A 209 -4.91 -18.70 31.75
N ARG A 210 -6.03 -19.01 32.41
CA ARG A 210 -6.08 -19.16 33.87
C ARG A 210 -5.49 -20.48 34.37
N LEU A 211 -5.50 -21.52 33.55
CA LEU A 211 -4.94 -22.84 33.88
C LEU A 211 -3.42 -22.93 33.61
N ILE A 212 -2.89 -22.05 32.79
CA ILE A 212 -1.45 -21.95 32.55
C ILE A 212 -0.80 -21.39 33.81
N VAL A 213 0.11 -22.19 34.40
CA VAL A 213 0.98 -21.75 35.48
C VAL A 213 1.87 -20.62 34.95
N PRO A 214 1.92 -19.46 35.62
CA PRO A 214 2.81 -18.37 35.23
C PRO A 214 4.25 -18.88 35.09
N GLU A 215 4.96 -18.42 34.07
CA GLU A 215 6.33 -18.85 33.77
C GLU A 215 7.27 -18.61 34.97
N ASP A 216 6.99 -17.59 35.78
CA ASP A 216 7.68 -17.28 37.03
C ASP A 216 7.49 -18.37 38.11
N GLU A 217 6.28 -18.92 38.25
CA GLU A 217 6.02 -20.05 39.16
C GLU A 217 6.69 -21.32 38.66
N GLY A 218 6.72 -21.55 37.34
CA GLY A 218 7.46 -22.64 36.71
C GLY A 218 8.98 -22.53 36.95
N LEU A 219 9.54 -21.34 36.80
CA LEU A 219 10.95 -21.05 37.07
C LEU A 219 11.29 -21.23 38.56
N GLU A 220 10.40 -20.82 39.46
CA GLU A 220 10.59 -20.99 40.89
C GLU A 220 10.53 -22.47 41.31
N LEU A 221 9.57 -23.24 40.77
CA LEU A 221 9.53 -24.69 40.95
C LEU A 221 10.79 -25.36 40.39
N GLN A 222 11.32 -24.90 39.26
CA GLN A 222 12.56 -25.42 38.70
C GLN A 222 13.77 -25.14 39.61
N LYS A 223 13.87 -23.93 40.19
CA LYS A 223 14.91 -23.63 41.20
C LYS A 223 14.77 -24.50 42.45
N GLN A 224 13.55 -24.70 42.93
CA GLN A 224 13.29 -25.58 44.07
C GLN A 224 13.68 -27.03 43.76
N LEU A 225 13.42 -27.50 42.55
CA LEU A 225 13.79 -28.85 42.09
C LEU A 225 15.31 -29.02 42.05
N VAL A 226 16.05 -28.05 41.51
CA VAL A 226 17.52 -28.05 41.52
C VAL A 226 18.05 -28.10 42.96
N LYS A 227 17.51 -27.27 43.86
CA LYS A 227 17.90 -27.27 45.28
C LYS A 227 17.62 -28.60 45.98
N ILE A 228 16.49 -29.24 45.66
CA ILE A 228 16.16 -30.57 46.19
C ILE A 228 17.13 -31.62 45.63
N GLN A 229 17.49 -31.57 44.35
CA GLN A 229 18.49 -32.48 43.77
C GLN A 229 19.87 -32.31 44.41
N GLU A 230 20.31 -31.07 44.66
CA GLU A 230 21.53 -30.79 45.41
C GLU A 230 21.48 -31.38 46.83
N ASN A 231 20.36 -31.20 47.53
CA ASN A 231 20.16 -31.78 48.86
C ASN A 231 20.18 -33.31 48.82
N ILE A 232 19.56 -33.94 47.82
CA ILE A 232 19.61 -35.39 47.62
C ILE A 232 21.06 -35.85 47.44
N ALA A 233 21.84 -35.18 46.59
CA ALA A 233 23.25 -35.53 46.37
C ALA A 233 24.09 -35.39 47.66
N VAL A 234 23.83 -34.35 48.47
CA VAL A 234 24.47 -34.18 49.79
C VAL A 234 24.09 -35.33 50.73
N TYR A 235 22.80 -35.68 50.81
CA TYR A 235 22.36 -36.78 51.66
C TYR A 235 22.89 -38.13 51.20
N GLU A 236 22.93 -38.40 49.89
CA GLU A 236 23.55 -39.61 49.33
C GLU A 236 25.04 -39.71 49.69
N SER A 237 25.78 -38.60 49.64
CA SER A 237 27.18 -38.53 50.06
C SER A 237 27.34 -38.81 51.55
N GLN A 238 26.46 -38.23 52.40
CA GLN A 238 26.43 -38.50 53.83
C GLN A 238 26.12 -39.96 54.14
N THR A 239 25.14 -40.55 53.44
CA THR A 239 24.80 -41.97 53.57
C THR A 239 25.97 -42.85 53.17
N ARG A 240 26.63 -42.59 52.03
CA ARG A 240 27.85 -43.34 51.63
C ARG A 240 28.97 -43.23 52.66
N ASN A 241 29.18 -42.04 53.24
CA ASN A 241 30.17 -41.87 54.31
C ASN A 241 29.79 -42.65 55.57
N ALA A 242 28.52 -42.63 55.96
CA ALA A 242 28.02 -43.40 57.10
C ALA A 242 28.15 -44.92 56.86
N GLU A 243 27.84 -45.40 55.66
CA GLU A 243 28.03 -46.80 55.24
C GLU A 243 29.50 -47.21 55.28
N ASN A 244 30.41 -46.37 54.77
CA ASN A 244 31.85 -46.61 54.85
C ASN A 244 32.33 -46.68 56.30
N ASN A 245 31.89 -45.76 57.16
CA ASN A 245 32.22 -45.78 58.58
C ASN A 245 31.68 -47.04 59.27
N LEU A 246 30.45 -47.44 58.97
CA LEU A 246 29.87 -48.68 59.49
C LEU A 246 30.68 -49.90 59.05
N LYS A 247 31.11 -49.95 57.78
CA LYS A 247 31.97 -51.02 57.27
C LYS A 247 33.31 -51.09 58.00
N THR A 248 33.92 -49.95 58.30
CA THR A 248 35.13 -49.86 59.13
C THR A 248 34.86 -50.38 60.55
N HIS A 249 33.76 -49.96 61.18
CA HIS A 249 33.38 -50.46 62.51
C HIS A 249 33.11 -51.97 62.54
N ILE A 250 32.49 -52.53 61.50
CA ILE A 250 32.32 -53.99 61.36
C ILE A 250 33.69 -54.68 61.28
N SER A 251 34.62 -54.14 60.50
CA SER A 251 35.99 -54.67 60.40
C SER A 251 36.72 -54.62 61.75
N ASP A 252 36.63 -53.50 62.46
CA ASP A 252 37.24 -53.31 63.78
C ASP A 252 36.63 -54.26 64.82
N ASN A 253 35.30 -54.47 64.79
CA ASN A 253 34.63 -55.39 65.69
C ASN A 253 35.04 -56.84 65.43
N ASN A 254 35.17 -57.25 64.17
CA ASN A 254 35.72 -58.57 63.81
C ASN A 254 37.14 -58.74 64.34
N ARG A 255 37.98 -57.71 64.24
CA ARG A 255 39.34 -57.72 64.80
C ARG A 255 39.34 -57.85 66.32
N LEU A 256 38.44 -57.15 67.01
CA LEU A 256 38.28 -57.25 68.46
C LEU A 256 37.82 -58.64 68.89
N GLN A 257 36.89 -59.27 68.16
CA GLN A 257 36.48 -60.65 68.42
C GLN A 257 37.64 -61.65 68.27
N GLU A 258 38.49 -61.46 67.26
CA GLU A 258 39.68 -62.29 67.05
C GLU A 258 40.67 -62.16 68.22
N ILE A 259 40.92 -60.93 68.70
CA ILE A 259 41.75 -60.66 69.88
C ILE A 259 41.15 -61.34 71.13
N LEU A 260 39.83 -61.24 71.31
CA LEU A 260 39.14 -61.85 72.46
C LEU A 260 39.32 -63.37 72.47
N LYS A 261 39.22 -63.99 71.29
CA LYS A 261 39.45 -65.42 71.09
C LYS A 261 40.89 -65.84 71.41
N GLN A 262 41.89 -65.01 71.05
CA GLN A 262 43.30 -65.23 71.39
C GLN A 262 43.58 -65.06 72.90
N VAL A 263 42.90 -64.13 73.56
CA VAL A 263 43.01 -63.94 75.02
C VAL A 263 42.42 -65.13 75.78
N GLU A 264 41.31 -65.69 75.30
CA GLU A 264 40.73 -66.90 75.88
C GLU A 264 41.65 -68.12 75.71
N THR A 265 42.32 -68.28 74.57
CA THR A 265 43.35 -69.33 74.40
C THR A 265 44.57 -69.12 75.28
N ALA A 266 45.01 -67.88 75.52
CA ALA A 266 46.12 -67.58 76.42
C ALA A 266 45.79 -67.88 77.89
N LYS A 267 44.53 -67.70 78.30
CA LYS A 267 44.04 -67.98 79.66
C LYS A 267 44.04 -69.47 80.00
N GLU A 268 43.86 -70.35 79.02
CA GLU A 268 43.88 -71.81 79.23
C GLU A 268 45.31 -72.40 79.34
N ILE A 269 46.33 -71.67 78.88
CA ILE A 269 47.73 -72.13 78.84
C ILE A 269 48.54 -71.67 80.07
N LEU A 270 48.10 -70.63 80.78
CA LEU A 270 48.86 -70.02 81.88
C LEU A 270 48.41 -70.56 83.26
N THR A 271 49.19 -71.48 83.83
CA THR A 271 49.04 -71.99 85.21
C THR A 271 49.51 -70.95 86.25
N SER A 272 48.90 -71.00 87.44
CA SER A 272 49.13 -70.10 88.59
C SER A 272 50.61 -69.86 88.92
N ASP A 273 51.47 -70.86 88.70
CA ASP A 273 52.91 -70.80 89.00
C ASP A 273 53.71 -69.89 88.03
N PHE A 274 53.20 -69.65 86.81
CA PHE A 274 53.81 -68.72 85.86
C PHE A 274 53.52 -67.26 86.21
N VAL A 275 52.36 -66.99 86.81
CA VAL A 275 51.92 -65.64 87.22
C VAL A 275 52.74 -65.13 88.40
N ASP A 276 53.17 -66.01 89.31
CA ASP A 276 54.05 -65.65 90.44
C ASP A 276 55.52 -65.44 90.01
N GLY A 277 55.98 -66.16 88.97
CA GLY A 277 57.28 -65.89 88.32
C GLY A 277 57.30 -64.56 87.56
N PHE A 278 56.21 -64.22 86.86
CA PHE A 278 56.07 -62.96 86.12
C PHE A 278 55.99 -61.74 87.05
N ASN A 279 55.30 -61.84 88.20
CA ASN A 279 55.22 -60.76 89.19
C ASN A 279 56.57 -60.46 89.88
N ASN A 280 57.43 -61.48 90.07
CA ASN A 280 58.79 -61.28 90.58
C ASN A 280 59.74 -60.67 89.53
N ALA A 281 59.57 -61.01 88.25
CA ALA A 281 60.28 -60.37 87.14
C ALA A 281 59.83 -58.91 86.92
N LEU A 282 58.54 -58.60 87.13
CA LEU A 282 57.97 -57.25 87.02
C LEU A 282 58.57 -56.28 88.07
N LYS A 283 58.78 -56.74 89.31
CA LYS A 283 59.47 -55.95 90.36
C LYS A 283 60.96 -55.72 90.07
N SER A 284 61.62 -56.66 89.39
CA SER A 284 63.01 -56.50 88.95
C SER A 284 63.12 -55.52 87.77
N ASN A 285 62.16 -55.54 86.84
CA ASN A 285 62.13 -54.67 85.67
C ASN A 285 61.76 -53.21 86.01
N LEU A 286 60.86 -52.99 86.99
CA LEU A 286 60.53 -51.64 87.48
C LEU A 286 61.73 -50.95 88.18
N ASN A 287 62.60 -51.73 88.84
CA ASN A 287 63.88 -51.26 89.40
C ASN A 287 64.95 -51.03 88.32
N ALA A 288 64.86 -51.72 87.18
CA ALA A 288 65.70 -51.46 86.01
C ALA A 288 65.24 -50.19 85.27
N GLU A 289 63.93 -49.94 85.14
CA GLU A 289 63.38 -48.72 84.53
C GLU A 289 63.66 -47.45 85.35
N THR A 290 63.69 -47.52 86.68
CA THR A 290 64.14 -46.38 87.52
C THR A 290 65.65 -46.12 87.40
N LYS A 291 66.46 -47.15 87.14
CA LYS A 291 67.89 -46.99 86.80
C LYS A 291 68.10 -46.49 85.37
N VAL A 292 67.28 -46.90 84.41
CA VAL A 292 67.30 -46.40 83.02
C VAL A 292 66.85 -44.94 82.97
N ALA A 293 65.80 -44.53 83.69
CA ALA A 293 65.40 -43.12 83.79
C ALA A 293 66.47 -42.25 84.49
N SER A 294 67.21 -42.81 85.45
CA SER A 294 68.40 -42.15 86.04
C SER A 294 69.53 -42.02 85.03
N CYS A 295 69.83 -43.08 84.27
CA CYS A 295 70.86 -43.07 83.22
C CYS A 295 70.46 -42.23 81.99
N GLU A 296 69.18 -42.06 81.68
CA GLU A 296 68.70 -41.15 80.62
C GLU A 296 68.82 -39.69 81.05
N LYS A 297 68.59 -39.38 82.34
CA LYS A 297 68.87 -38.05 82.91
C LYS A 297 70.36 -37.75 82.94
N GLU A 298 71.18 -38.75 83.26
CA GLU A 298 72.64 -38.66 83.26
C GLU A 298 73.21 -38.60 81.83
N MET A 299 72.61 -39.31 80.87
CA MET A 299 72.90 -39.18 79.43
C MET A 299 72.51 -37.80 78.89
N ALA A 300 71.36 -37.25 79.28
CA ALA A 300 70.95 -35.91 78.85
C ALA A 300 71.90 -34.84 79.40
N GLN A 301 72.34 -34.98 80.66
CA GLN A 301 73.40 -34.14 81.24
C GLN A 301 74.74 -34.36 80.53
N LEU A 302 75.16 -35.59 80.28
CA LEU A 302 76.41 -35.90 79.57
C LEU A 302 76.37 -35.42 78.13
N THR A 303 75.23 -35.48 77.43
CA THR A 303 75.05 -34.99 76.06
C THR A 303 75.12 -33.47 76.03
N GLN A 304 74.51 -32.78 77.00
CA GLN A 304 74.62 -31.34 77.14
C GLN A 304 76.05 -30.91 77.53
N THR A 305 76.73 -31.69 78.37
CA THR A 305 78.14 -31.49 78.72
C THR A 305 79.06 -31.78 77.53
N ASN A 306 78.73 -32.76 76.67
CA ASN A 306 79.47 -33.06 75.45
C ASN A 306 79.29 -31.96 74.40
N ILE A 307 78.10 -31.38 74.26
CA ILE A 307 77.88 -30.19 73.41
C ILE A 307 78.68 -28.99 73.93
N GLN A 308 78.76 -28.82 75.26
CA GLN A 308 79.59 -27.79 75.88
C GLN A 308 81.09 -28.05 75.63
N HIS A 309 81.55 -29.30 75.79
CA HIS A 309 82.93 -29.69 75.50
C HIS A 309 83.28 -29.59 74.03
N GLN A 310 82.37 -29.92 73.11
CA GLN A 310 82.54 -29.78 71.67
C GLN A 310 82.74 -28.30 71.29
N LYS A 311 81.90 -27.40 71.83
CA LYS A 311 82.09 -25.94 71.66
C LYS A 311 83.39 -25.44 72.27
N THR A 312 83.81 -26.01 73.39
CA THR A 312 85.10 -25.67 74.03
C THR A 312 86.29 -26.21 73.22
N LEU A 313 86.15 -27.38 72.59
CA LEU A 313 87.15 -28.02 71.76
C LEU A 313 87.32 -27.28 70.42
N GLU A 314 86.23 -26.81 69.82
CA GLU A 314 86.25 -25.93 68.64
C GLU A 314 86.92 -24.59 68.96
N SER A 315 86.59 -23.97 70.10
CA SER A 315 87.26 -22.75 70.58
C SER A 315 88.76 -22.95 70.85
N LEU A 316 89.15 -24.11 71.39
CA LEU A 316 90.55 -24.46 71.61
C LEU A 316 91.27 -24.80 70.31
N GLN A 317 90.63 -25.48 69.35
CA GLN A 317 91.18 -25.76 68.03
C GLN A 317 91.43 -24.49 67.22
N GLU A 318 90.52 -23.51 67.29
CA GLU A 318 90.71 -22.17 66.71
C GLU A 318 91.92 -21.47 67.35
N LYS A 319 92.05 -21.56 68.68
CA LYS A 319 93.16 -20.98 69.44
C LYS A 319 94.50 -21.66 69.14
N THR A 320 94.53 -22.99 69.03
CA THR A 320 95.72 -23.75 68.63
C THR A 320 96.10 -23.46 67.18
N LYS A 321 95.14 -23.22 66.27
CA LYS A 321 95.45 -22.79 64.89
C LYS A 321 96.14 -21.43 64.85
N ILE A 322 95.66 -20.48 65.66
CA ILE A 322 96.25 -19.14 65.77
C ILE A 322 97.64 -19.20 66.43
N GLU A 323 97.80 -19.99 67.50
CA GLU A 323 99.10 -20.21 68.16
C GLU A 323 100.10 -20.97 67.27
N GLN A 324 99.64 -21.91 66.44
CA GLN A 324 100.46 -22.61 65.45
C GLN A 324 100.92 -21.67 64.32
N GLN A 325 100.05 -20.77 63.85
CA GLN A 325 100.43 -19.73 62.89
C GLN A 325 101.44 -18.73 63.48
N GLN A 326 101.25 -18.32 64.74
CA GLN A 326 102.21 -17.45 65.43
C GLN A 326 103.55 -18.14 65.67
N TYR A 327 103.55 -19.43 66.00
CA TYR A 327 104.76 -20.24 66.14
C TYR A 327 105.51 -20.42 64.81
N ASP A 328 104.80 -20.68 63.71
CA ASP A 328 105.41 -20.82 62.39
C ASP A 328 105.99 -19.48 61.87
N GLU A 329 105.31 -18.36 62.13
CA GLU A 329 105.84 -17.01 61.84
C GLU A 329 107.10 -16.68 62.67
N GLU A 330 107.12 -17.01 63.96
CA GLU A 330 108.31 -16.84 64.82
C GLU A 330 109.46 -17.75 64.39
N LYS A 331 109.18 -18.99 64.04
CA LYS A 331 110.17 -19.97 63.54
C LYS A 331 110.79 -19.50 62.24
N GLN A 332 110.01 -18.93 61.33
CA GLN A 332 110.49 -18.37 60.06
C GLN A 332 111.33 -17.10 60.29
N LYS A 333 110.94 -16.24 61.25
CA LYS A 333 111.74 -15.08 61.68
C LYS A 333 113.10 -15.49 62.28
N ARG A 334 113.11 -16.50 63.17
CA ARG A 334 114.35 -17.01 63.77
C ARG A 334 115.26 -17.66 62.73
N HIS A 335 114.69 -18.39 61.76
CA HIS A 335 115.47 -18.98 60.67
C HIS A 335 116.16 -17.94 59.79
N MET A 336 115.48 -16.83 59.45
CA MET A 336 116.11 -15.72 58.72
C MET A 336 117.20 -15.02 59.53
N SER A 337 117.01 -14.88 60.84
CA SER A 337 118.02 -14.27 61.73
C SER A 337 119.27 -15.16 61.89
N ILE A 338 119.10 -16.48 61.97
CA ILE A 338 120.21 -17.45 62.02
C ILE A 338 120.98 -17.48 60.69
N MET A 339 120.29 -17.45 59.55
CA MET A 339 120.95 -17.35 58.24
C MET A 339 121.75 -16.06 58.06
N ALA A 340 121.23 -14.92 58.55
CA ALA A 340 121.96 -13.65 58.54
C ALA A 340 123.23 -13.70 59.40
N LYS A 341 123.15 -14.34 60.58
CA LYS A 341 124.30 -14.49 61.50
C LYS A 341 125.36 -15.49 60.99
N ASN A 342 124.96 -16.58 60.35
CA ASN A 342 125.91 -17.52 59.73
C ASN A 342 126.68 -16.88 58.56
N LYS A 343 126.01 -16.06 57.73
CA LYS A 343 126.68 -15.29 56.68
C LYS A 343 127.71 -14.30 57.24
N GLU A 344 127.44 -13.73 58.42
CA GLU A 344 128.35 -12.81 59.11
C GLU A 344 129.59 -13.54 59.65
N CYS A 345 129.42 -14.77 60.17
CA CYS A 345 130.52 -15.64 60.59
C CYS A 345 131.41 -16.09 59.41
N ASP A 346 130.82 -16.41 58.25
CA ASP A 346 131.60 -16.78 57.06
C ASP A 346 132.45 -15.62 56.52
N VAL A 347 131.94 -14.38 56.61
CA VAL A 347 132.70 -13.17 56.25
C VAL A 347 133.85 -12.90 57.22
N LEU A 348 133.65 -13.16 58.51
CA LEU A 348 134.69 -13.00 59.53
C LEU A 348 135.77 -14.09 59.44
N ALA A 349 135.40 -15.32 59.10
CA ALA A 349 136.34 -16.41 58.81
C ALA A 349 137.22 -16.10 57.58
N ALA A 350 136.62 -15.59 56.49
CA ALA A 350 137.36 -15.21 55.29
C ALA A 350 138.32 -14.03 55.53
N LYS A 351 137.98 -13.08 56.43
CA LYS A 351 138.89 -12.00 56.83
C LYS A 351 140.06 -12.50 57.68
N ALA A 352 139.84 -13.49 58.53
CA ALA A 352 140.91 -14.09 59.34
C ALA A 352 141.94 -14.84 58.48
N ASP A 353 141.49 -15.57 57.46
CA ASP A 353 142.39 -16.26 56.52
C ASP A 353 143.18 -15.28 55.65
N LYS A 354 142.58 -14.14 55.27
CA LYS A 354 143.28 -13.11 54.48
C LYS A 354 144.42 -12.44 55.24
N ILE A 355 144.22 -12.15 56.53
CA ILE A 355 145.26 -11.59 57.42
C ILE A 355 146.38 -12.61 57.64
N LYS A 356 146.06 -13.91 57.71
CA LYS A 356 147.06 -14.97 57.84
C LYS A 356 148.00 -15.05 56.62
N THR A 357 147.48 -14.85 55.42
CA THR A 357 148.30 -14.74 54.19
C THR A 357 149.12 -13.46 54.12
N GLU A 358 148.61 -12.33 54.61
CA GLU A 358 149.34 -11.05 54.62
C GLU A 358 150.49 -11.06 55.64
N VAL A 359 150.30 -11.67 56.81
CA VAL A 359 151.38 -11.85 57.81
C VAL A 359 152.51 -12.73 57.28
N GLY A 360 152.18 -13.83 56.58
CA GLY A 360 153.19 -14.68 55.95
C GLY A 360 153.96 -13.99 54.81
N ALA A 361 153.32 -13.06 54.08
CA ALA A 361 153.98 -12.28 53.03
C ALA A 361 154.95 -11.24 53.61
N VAL A 362 154.61 -10.63 54.76
CA VAL A 362 155.49 -9.67 55.45
C VAL A 362 156.68 -10.37 56.09
N GLU A 363 156.51 -11.55 56.68
CA GLU A 363 157.63 -12.36 57.21
C GLU A 363 158.64 -12.75 56.12
N ASN A 364 158.17 -13.11 54.93
CA ASN A 364 159.07 -13.39 53.80
C ASN A 364 159.78 -12.13 53.29
N SER A 365 159.10 -10.98 53.27
CA SER A 365 159.72 -9.71 52.86
C SER A 365 160.75 -9.20 53.88
N ILE A 366 160.59 -9.50 55.17
CA ILE A 366 161.57 -9.16 56.21
C ILE A 366 162.83 -10.04 56.08
N ASN A 367 162.67 -11.33 55.79
CA ASN A 367 163.80 -12.22 55.53
C ASN A 367 164.62 -11.79 54.29
N GLU A 368 163.94 -11.39 53.20
CA GLU A 368 164.62 -10.87 52.01
C GLU A 368 165.35 -9.54 52.27
N GLN A 369 164.80 -8.66 53.11
CA GLN A 369 165.48 -7.42 53.49
C GLN A 369 166.70 -7.66 54.39
N GLN A 370 166.67 -8.69 55.23
CA GLN A 370 167.85 -9.09 56.02
C GLN A 370 168.95 -9.68 55.14
N ASP A 371 168.60 -10.47 54.11
CA ASP A 371 169.57 -10.99 53.13
C ASP A 371 170.18 -9.88 52.27
N ILE A 372 169.39 -8.88 51.87
CA ILE A 372 169.89 -7.71 51.12
C ILE A 372 170.80 -6.85 52.00
N TYR A 373 170.46 -6.65 53.28
CA TYR A 373 171.32 -5.86 54.16
C TYR A 373 172.66 -6.56 54.42
N SER A 374 172.65 -7.88 54.62
CA SER A 374 173.89 -8.68 54.68
C SER A 374 174.72 -8.57 53.40
N PHE A 375 174.08 -8.48 52.24
CA PHE A 375 174.76 -8.26 50.95
C PHE A 375 175.35 -6.84 50.80
N ILE A 376 174.68 -5.80 51.31
CA ILE A 376 175.18 -4.42 51.27
C ILE A 376 176.35 -4.24 52.25
N GLN A 377 176.25 -4.81 53.45
CA GLN A 377 177.31 -4.81 54.44
C GLN A 377 178.58 -5.48 53.88
N HIS A 378 178.42 -6.57 53.13
CA HIS A 378 179.51 -7.25 52.44
C HIS A 378 180.15 -6.41 51.30
N ASN A 379 179.38 -5.62 50.57
CA ASN A 379 179.89 -4.83 49.44
C ASN A 379 180.56 -3.51 49.83
N ILE A 380 180.22 -2.92 50.97
CA ILE A 380 180.88 -1.67 51.40
C ILE A 380 182.17 -1.96 52.16
N ASP A 381 182.27 -3.10 52.86
CA ASP A 381 183.54 -3.62 53.34
C ASP A 381 184.54 -3.90 52.20
N ILE A 382 184.08 -4.05 50.95
CA ILE A 382 184.92 -4.10 49.74
C ILE A 382 185.33 -2.69 49.27
N LEU A 383 184.52 -1.65 49.52
CA LEU A 383 184.83 -0.26 49.15
C LEU A 383 185.75 0.45 50.15
N MET A 384 185.99 -0.17 51.30
CA MET A 384 187.12 0.11 52.19
C MET A 384 188.51 -0.01 51.53
N GLU A 385 188.67 -0.30 50.24
CA GLU A 385 190.01 -0.53 49.66
C GLU A 385 190.65 0.66 48.91
N LYS A 386 189.94 1.77 48.62
CA LYS A 386 190.49 2.87 47.77
C LYS A 386 190.72 4.23 48.43
N TYR A 387 190.44 4.40 49.72
CA TYR A 387 190.65 5.68 50.41
C TYR A 387 191.43 5.55 51.72
N LYS A 388 192.36 4.60 51.76
CA LYS A 388 193.60 4.75 52.53
C LYS A 388 194.70 5.26 51.62
#